data_AF-A0A821KMU9-F1
#
_entry.id   AF-A0A821KMU9-F1
#
_cell.length_a   1.000
_cell.length_b   1.000
_cell.length_c   1.000
_cell.angle_alpha   90.00
_cell.angle_beta   90.00
_cell.angle_gamma   90.00
#
_symmetry.space_group_name_H-M   'P 1'
#
loop_
_entity.id
_entity.type
_entity.pdbx_description
1 polymer ?
#
loop_
_entity_poly.entity_id
_entity_poly.type
_entity_poly.pdbx_seq_one_letter_code
_entity_poly.pdbx_strand_id
1 'polypeptide(L)'
;KNAIMAGDFNMGIANFEHNVLASQPDSWNYIHQLNDANGLTRWYDDYTEMHSLCTICTDNLVVKNTDQYIFDHIFTHGQICNPFKLFTRRLFDELIEIDSTNGTIVTNLSDHYGIELIIIF
;
A
#
# COMPACT_ATOMS: atom_id res chain seq x y z
N LYS A 1 6.75 -18.45 15.31
CA LYS A 1 6.61 -18.86 13.90
C LYS A 1 6.71 -17.63 13.04
N ASN A 2 7.37 -17.74 11.89
CA ASN A 2 7.45 -16.64 10.95
C ASN A 2 6.16 -16.61 10.11
N ALA A 3 5.64 -15.42 9.86
CA ALA A 3 4.44 -15.22 9.03
C ALA A 3 4.53 -13.89 8.29
N ILE A 4 3.86 -13.85 7.14
CA ILE A 4 3.67 -12.65 6.32
C ILE A 4 2.19 -12.56 6.00
N MET A 5 1.63 -11.36 6.10
CA MET A 5 0.27 -11.04 5.68
C MET A 5 0.37 -9.83 4.76
N ALA A 6 -0.07 -9.97 3.51
CA ALA A 6 0.08 -8.94 2.49
C ALA A 6 -1.16 -8.87 1.60
N GLY A 7 -1.50 -7.66 1.13
CA GLY A 7 -2.57 -7.43 0.18
C GLY A 7 -3.21 -6.06 0.35
N ASP A 8 -4.29 -5.84 -0.38
CA ASP A 8 -5.16 -4.67 -0.25
C ASP A 8 -6.05 -4.84 1.00
N PHE A 9 -5.80 -4.01 2.00
CA PHE A 9 -6.64 -3.99 3.20
C PHE A 9 -7.72 -2.92 3.13
N ASN A 10 -7.71 -2.04 2.12
CA ASN A 10 -8.57 -0.86 2.04
C ASN A 10 -8.45 0.04 3.29
N MET A 11 -7.23 0.20 3.79
CA MET A 11 -6.92 0.91 5.03
C MET A 11 -5.88 2.01 4.78
N GLY A 12 -6.12 3.24 5.22
CA GLY A 12 -5.20 4.38 5.05
C GLY A 12 -5.18 5.29 6.29
N ILE A 13 -4.38 6.37 6.26
CA ILE A 13 -4.26 7.33 7.38
C ILE A 13 -5.61 7.99 7.67
N ALA A 14 -5.98 8.10 8.95
CA ALA A 14 -7.32 8.50 9.41
C ALA A 14 -7.72 9.99 9.19
N ASN A 15 -6.93 10.79 8.49
CA ASN A 15 -7.10 12.25 8.43
C ASN A 15 -7.57 12.76 7.06
N PHE A 16 -8.50 12.05 6.41
CA PHE A 16 -8.97 12.46 5.10
C PHE A 16 -10.32 13.20 5.15
N GLU A 17 -10.35 14.40 4.57
CA GLU A 17 -11.57 15.13 4.24
C GLU A 17 -12.25 14.49 3.01
N HIS A 18 -13.12 13.50 3.21
CA HIS A 18 -13.93 12.94 2.12
C HIS A 18 -15.41 12.83 2.47
N ASN A 19 -16.23 12.92 1.42
CA ASN A 19 -17.66 12.60 1.44
C ASN A 19 -17.93 11.08 1.47
N VAL A 20 -16.89 10.26 1.60
CA VAL A 20 -17.00 8.81 1.78
C VAL A 20 -17.05 8.55 3.28
N LEU A 21 -18.22 8.16 3.77
CA LEU A 21 -18.39 7.73 5.17
C LEU A 21 -17.57 6.45 5.38
N ALA A 22 -16.36 6.57 5.93
CA ALA A 22 -15.64 5.42 6.47
C ALA A 22 -16.56 4.71 7.47
N SER A 23 -16.86 3.43 7.24
CA SER A 23 -17.89 2.69 7.96
C SER A 23 -17.44 2.19 9.35
N GLN A 24 -16.72 3.02 10.11
CA GLN A 24 -16.09 2.79 11.44
C GLN A 24 -14.58 2.52 11.39
N PRO A 25 -13.88 2.85 12.49
CA PRO A 25 -12.82 3.85 12.52
C PRO A 25 -11.70 3.52 11.52
N ASP A 26 -11.25 4.56 10.80
CA ASP A 26 -10.09 4.50 9.92
C ASP A 26 -8.97 3.72 10.59
N SER A 27 -8.78 2.57 9.98
CA SER A 27 -8.00 1.41 10.36
C SER A 27 -6.54 1.67 10.63
N TRP A 28 -6.04 2.89 10.39
CA TRP A 28 -4.69 3.31 10.74
C TRP A 28 -4.37 3.04 12.21
N ASN A 29 -5.21 3.51 13.13
CA ASN A 29 -5.00 3.32 14.56
C ASN A 29 -5.20 1.85 14.97
N TYR A 30 -6.11 1.14 14.33
CA TYR A 30 -6.34 -0.28 14.56
C TYR A 30 -5.14 -1.13 14.12
N ILE A 31 -4.50 -0.78 13.00
CA ILE A 31 -3.27 -1.40 12.52
C ILE A 31 -2.12 -1.19 13.52
N HIS A 32 -1.94 0.03 14.02
CA HIS A 32 -0.93 0.29 15.05
C HIS A 32 -1.21 -0.56 16.31
N GLN A 33 -2.47 -0.69 16.71
CA GLN A 33 -2.86 -1.57 17.82
C GLN A 33 -2.61 -3.06 17.51
N LEU A 34 -2.82 -3.53 16.27
CA LEU A 34 -2.50 -4.90 15.87
C LEU A 34 -1.00 -5.18 15.93
N ASN A 35 -0.16 -4.21 15.54
CA ASN A 35 1.30 -4.30 15.64
C ASN A 35 1.74 -4.51 17.09
N ASP A 36 1.29 -3.63 17.99
CA ASP A 36 1.68 -3.65 19.41
C ASP A 36 1.14 -4.88 20.15
N ALA A 37 -0.10 -5.30 19.85
CA ALA A 37 -0.74 -6.41 20.57
C ALA A 37 -0.31 -7.81 20.08
N ASN A 38 0.11 -7.95 18.82
CA ASN A 38 0.37 -9.25 18.19
C ASN A 38 1.82 -9.44 17.71
N GLY A 39 2.71 -8.49 17.99
CA GLY A 39 4.11 -8.56 17.54
C GLY A 39 4.24 -8.51 16.01
N LEU A 40 3.33 -7.81 15.34
CA LEU A 40 3.40 -7.57 13.90
C LEU A 40 4.26 -6.35 13.64
N THR A 41 5.07 -6.41 12.59
CA THR A 41 5.81 -5.26 12.07
C THR A 41 5.26 -4.89 10.70
N ARG A 42 4.86 -3.64 10.53
CA ARG A 42 4.53 -3.01 9.25
C ARG A 42 5.73 -2.21 8.77
N TRP A 43 6.04 -2.27 7.48
CA TRP A 43 7.33 -1.80 6.95
C TRP A 43 7.32 -0.45 6.21
N TYR A 44 6.25 0.34 6.30
CA TYR A 44 6.14 1.65 5.64
C TYR A 44 5.55 2.69 6.62
N ASP A 45 6.26 2.95 7.72
CA ASP A 45 5.77 3.77 8.84
C ASP A 45 6.22 5.25 8.77
N ASP A 46 7.07 5.59 7.81
CA ASP A 46 7.58 6.95 7.68
C ASP A 46 6.74 7.74 6.66
N TYR A 47 6.09 8.80 7.15
CA TYR A 47 5.36 9.77 6.33
C TYR A 47 6.22 10.34 5.18
N THR A 48 7.55 10.30 5.32
CA THR A 48 8.48 10.76 4.29
C THR A 48 8.56 9.86 3.06
N GLU A 49 8.20 8.57 3.16
CA GLU A 49 8.23 7.61 2.03
C GLU A 49 6.85 7.40 1.38
N MET A 50 5.78 7.92 1.97
CA MET A 50 4.40 7.67 1.52
C MET A 50 4.13 8.16 0.10
N HIS A 51 4.75 9.28 -0.30
CA HIS A 51 4.64 9.79 -1.67
C HIS A 51 5.28 8.85 -2.70
N SER A 52 6.39 8.20 -2.34
CA SER A 52 7.05 7.21 -3.22
C SER A 52 6.40 5.83 -3.19
N LEU A 53 5.58 5.55 -2.19
CA LEU A 53 4.96 4.23 -1.96
C LEU A 53 3.43 4.26 -2.05
N CYS A 54 2.83 5.33 -2.58
CA CYS A 54 1.39 5.34 -2.82
C CYS A 54 1.02 4.15 -3.71
N THR A 55 -0.05 3.46 -3.32
CA THR A 55 -0.48 2.21 -3.96
C THR A 55 -1.64 2.44 -4.91
N ILE A 56 -2.12 3.67 -5.03
CA ILE A 56 -3.22 4.03 -5.92
C ILE A 56 -2.67 4.76 -7.14
N CYS A 57 -3.07 4.31 -8.32
CA CYS A 57 -2.65 4.92 -9.58
C CYS A 57 -3.19 6.35 -9.73
N THR A 58 -2.41 7.23 -10.36
CA THR A 58 -2.74 8.66 -10.45
C THR A 58 -4.00 8.97 -11.25
N ASP A 59 -4.45 8.05 -12.09
CA ASP A 59 -5.68 8.10 -12.89
C ASP A 59 -6.87 7.36 -12.24
N ASN A 60 -6.75 6.96 -10.97
CA ASN A 60 -7.82 6.25 -10.27
C ASN A 60 -9.10 7.10 -10.17
N LEU A 61 -10.23 6.50 -10.55
CA LEU A 61 -11.53 7.18 -10.66
C LEU A 61 -12.22 7.39 -9.31
N VAL A 62 -11.80 6.65 -8.27
CA VAL A 62 -12.42 6.64 -6.95
C VAL A 62 -11.73 7.63 -6.02
N VAL A 63 -10.43 7.85 -6.22
CA VAL A 63 -9.57 8.57 -5.30
C VAL A 63 -9.02 9.84 -5.93
N LYS A 64 -9.37 11.01 -5.39
CA LYS A 64 -9.00 12.31 -5.98
C LYS A 64 -7.56 12.78 -5.71
N ASN A 65 -6.89 12.28 -4.67
CA ASN A 65 -5.55 12.73 -4.25
C ASN A 65 -4.56 11.58 -4.05
N THR A 66 -4.24 10.87 -5.12
CA THR A 66 -3.55 9.57 -5.11
C THR A 66 -2.16 9.56 -4.45
N ASP A 67 -1.52 10.73 -4.27
CA ASP A 67 -0.14 10.90 -3.79
C ASP A 67 0.11 10.50 -2.33
N GLN A 68 -0.93 10.13 -1.56
CA GLN A 68 -0.81 9.81 -0.13
C GLN A 68 -1.58 8.55 0.30
N TYR A 69 -2.08 7.74 -0.65
CA TYR A 69 -2.84 6.54 -0.32
C TYR A 69 -1.99 5.29 -0.38
N ILE A 70 -1.94 4.58 0.74
CA ILE A 70 -1.38 3.23 0.85
C ILE A 70 -2.51 2.34 1.36
N PHE A 71 -3.12 1.56 0.48
CA PHE A 71 -4.13 0.56 0.84
C PHE A 71 -3.56 -0.86 0.87
N ASP A 72 -2.47 -1.07 0.13
CA ASP A 72 -1.75 -2.32 0.10
C ASP A 72 -0.69 -2.35 1.19
N HIS A 73 -0.83 -3.26 2.14
CA HIS A 73 0.07 -3.36 3.29
C HIS A 73 0.81 -4.70 3.30
N ILE A 74 2.02 -4.70 3.88
CA ILE A 74 2.78 -5.92 4.16
C ILE A 74 3.13 -5.93 5.65
N PHE A 75 2.63 -6.95 6.34
CA PHE A 75 2.89 -7.22 7.75
C PHE A 75 3.74 -8.47 7.89
N THR A 76 4.69 -8.44 8.81
CA THR A 76 5.53 -9.59 9.15
C THR A 76 5.44 -9.91 10.63
N HIS A 77 5.68 -11.18 10.98
CA HIS A 77 5.76 -11.67 12.35
C HIS A 77 6.98 -12.57 12.55
N GLY A 78 7.49 -12.60 13.78
CA GLY A 78 8.53 -13.53 14.21
C GLY A 78 9.94 -13.02 13.90
N GLN A 79 10.84 -13.92 13.51
CA GLN A 79 12.23 -13.53 13.22
C GLN A 79 12.33 -12.60 12.01
N ILE A 80 11.32 -12.58 11.15
CA ILE A 80 11.24 -11.69 9.99
C ILE A 80 11.24 -10.22 10.41
N CYS A 81 10.79 -9.92 11.63
CA CYS A 81 10.76 -8.57 12.20
C CYS A 81 12.14 -7.99 12.57
N ASN A 82 13.22 -8.80 12.52
CA ASN A 82 14.57 -8.36 12.89
C ASN A 82 15.57 -8.53 11.72
N PRO A 83 15.38 -7.83 10.60
CA PRO A 83 16.31 -7.92 9.47
C PRO A 83 17.60 -7.14 9.72
N PHE A 84 18.69 -7.55 9.06
CA PHE A 84 19.90 -6.72 8.95
C PHE A 84 19.65 -5.50 8.06
N LYS A 85 18.89 -5.70 6.97
CA LYS A 85 18.52 -4.65 6.04
C LYS A 85 17.16 -4.93 5.40
N LEU A 86 16.39 -3.88 5.14
CA LEU A 86 15.14 -3.96 4.38
C LEU A 86 15.09 -2.90 3.28
N PHE A 87 14.31 -3.17 2.25
CA PHE A 87 13.97 -2.19 1.22
C PHE A 87 12.52 -2.34 0.80
N THR A 88 11.95 -1.21 0.43
CA THR A 88 10.57 -1.05 0.01
C THR A 88 10.58 -0.30 -1.30
N ARG A 89 9.82 -0.76 -2.29
CA ARG A 89 9.61 0.01 -3.51
C ARG A 89 8.27 -0.27 -4.16
N ARG A 90 7.79 0.72 -4.89
CA ARG A 90 6.65 0.60 -5.78
C ARG A 90 7.04 -0.13 -7.06
N LEU A 91 6.12 -0.94 -7.58
CA LEU A 91 6.25 -1.68 -8.84
C LEU A 91 5.13 -1.27 -9.81
N PHE A 92 5.38 -1.52 -11.10
CA PHE A 92 4.41 -1.35 -12.18
C PHE A 92 3.90 0.09 -12.33
N ASP A 93 4.83 1.05 -12.28
CA ASP A 93 4.58 2.47 -12.53
C ASP A 93 4.58 2.83 -14.03
N GLU A 94 5.07 1.93 -14.88
CA GLU A 94 5.07 2.08 -16.33
C GLU A 94 3.67 1.87 -16.92
N LEU A 95 3.31 2.72 -17.89
CA LEU A 95 2.09 2.56 -18.68
C LEU A 95 2.22 1.40 -19.67
N ILE A 96 1.10 0.73 -19.92
CA ILE A 96 0.97 -0.32 -20.92
C ILE A 96 0.11 0.16 -22.09
N GLU A 97 0.36 -0.42 -23.27
CA GLU A 97 -0.46 -0.25 -24.46
C GLU A 97 -1.36 -1.47 -24.64
N ILE A 98 -2.67 -1.23 -24.78
CA ILE A 98 -3.67 -2.25 -25.01
C ILE A 98 -4.32 -1.98 -26.36
N ASP A 99 -4.16 -2.91 -27.30
CA ASP A 99 -4.88 -2.85 -28.57
C ASP A 99 -6.34 -3.22 -28.36
N SER A 100 -7.23 -2.28 -28.66
CA SER A 100 -8.67 -2.49 -28.64
C SER A 100 -9.26 -2.37 -30.04
N THR A 101 -10.51 -2.79 -30.21
CA THR A 101 -11.24 -2.64 -31.48
C THR A 101 -11.37 -1.19 -31.94
N ASN A 102 -11.21 -0.22 -31.03
CA ASN A 102 -11.38 1.21 -31.28
C ASN A 102 -10.06 1.98 -31.32
N GLY A 103 -8.91 1.28 -31.38
CA GLY A 103 -7.57 1.85 -31.34
C GLY A 103 -6.77 1.42 -30.11
N THR A 104 -5.58 1.98 -29.95
CA THR A 104 -4.67 1.68 -28.85
C THR A 104 -5.00 2.54 -27.63
N ILE A 105 -5.12 1.90 -26.47
CA ILE A 105 -5.35 2.54 -25.17
C ILE A 105 -4.03 2.51 -24.40
N VAL A 106 -3.60 3.65 -23.87
CA VAL A 106 -2.42 3.75 -22.99
C VAL A 106 -2.93 3.96 -21.56
N THR A 107 -2.62 3.05 -20.65
CA THR A 107 -3.15 3.08 -19.27
C THR A 107 -2.22 2.34 -18.29
N ASN A 108 -2.46 2.47 -16.99
CA ASN A 108 -1.75 1.69 -15.98
C ASN A 108 -2.14 0.20 -16.07
N LEU A 109 -1.24 -0.69 -15.64
CA LEU A 109 -1.50 -2.14 -15.61
C LEU A 109 -2.66 -2.53 -14.67
N SER A 110 -2.89 -1.71 -13.65
CA SER A 110 -3.83 -1.90 -12.56
C SER A 110 -4.26 -0.50 -12.06
N ASP A 111 -5.34 -0.42 -11.31
CA ASP A 111 -5.75 0.80 -10.59
C ASP A 111 -5.01 0.97 -9.26
N HIS A 112 -4.25 -0.06 -8.87
CA HIS A 112 -3.26 -0.05 -7.80
C HIS A 112 -1.84 -0.34 -8.32
N TYR A 113 -0.84 0.35 -7.77
CA TYR A 113 0.57 0.00 -7.93
C TYR A 113 0.96 -1.17 -7.03
N GLY A 114 1.92 -1.99 -7.48
CA GLY A 114 2.45 -3.08 -6.65
C GLY A 114 3.43 -2.57 -5.58
N ILE A 115 3.59 -3.31 -4.49
CA ILE A 115 4.67 -3.09 -3.52
C ILE A 115 5.58 -4.31 -3.45
N GLU A 116 6.89 -4.07 -3.46
CA GLU A 116 7.90 -5.05 -3.11
C GLU A 116 8.53 -4.77 -1.74
N LEU A 117 8.65 -5.81 -0.92
CA LEU A 117 9.44 -5.82 0.31
C LEU A 117 10.61 -6.79 0.15
N ILE A 118 11.84 -6.28 0.20
CA ILE A 118 13.06 -7.07 0.17
C ILE A 118 13.64 -7.11 1.58
N ILE A 119 13.86 -8.30 2.10
CA ILE A 119 14.36 -8.51 3.47
C ILE A 119 15.68 -9.28 3.43
N ILE A 120 16.70 -8.77 4.13
CA ILE A 120 18.04 -9.37 4.23
C ILE A 120 18.31 -9.70 5.70
N PHE A 121 18.67 -10.97 5.97
CA PHE A 121 19.03 -11.51 7.28
C PHE A 121 20.51 -11.87 7.34
#